data_AF-A0A7C3LPU8-F1
#
_entry.id   AF-A0A7C3LPU8-F1
#
_cell.length_a   1.000
_cell.length_b   1.000
_cell.length_c   1.000
_cell.angle_alpha   90.00
_cell.angle_beta   90.00
_cell.angle_gamma   90.00
#
_symmetry.space_group_name_H-M   'P 1'
#
loop_
_entity.id
_entity.type
_entity.pdbx_description
1 polymer ?
#
loop_
_entity_poly.entity_id
_entity_poly.type
_entity_poly.pdbx_seq_one_letter_code
_entity_poly.pdbx_strand_id
1 'polypeptide(L)'
;MKRISFSRKGAVILLLTFSLGVSANLIAVQFWSDARDELGAAEVVSEGYRATLLAKAGVESAIAAIKTVPEEFIFRSKLAIEPPDIFVEQCKPKCFISYRLQPEDGRLNLNYLVRQSDDQPSMQFKMIFERFFAGYGIPLDRVDSLIDWIDRNDTPTGNGGESRYYAALNPPRKVKNFPLFTLSEVVLIKGITYQMIYSSRKPTGDKENSTSFLTEDEKELIAEDDWIPANNLTAFYLPDMVGSDKINVNSARYHVLLSLSEMMRKETVLAIFRERRKQRGYIKDIRSLKNLPELEVKTSRGISLYEELAGGGSDNPVAAATADKTNQNQNQNQAVTGNEQRLSGILKTEGSIYRITGVGSLLPASDNETGGVVRRVTVLYDKARRSIVF
;
A
#
# COMPACT_ATOMS: atom_id res chain seq x y z
N MET A 1 43.63 -76.45 22.06
CA MET A 1 42.34 -75.77 21.75
C MET A 1 41.19 -76.56 22.36
N LYS A 2 40.48 -76.04 23.37
CA LYS A 2 39.22 -76.63 23.85
C LYS A 2 38.10 -76.25 22.89
N ARG A 3 37.46 -77.22 22.23
CA ARG A 3 36.23 -77.00 21.45
C ARG A 3 35.05 -76.85 22.41
N ILE A 4 34.44 -75.68 22.41
CA ILE A 4 33.20 -75.41 23.12
C ILE A 4 32.06 -76.03 22.30
N SER A 5 31.38 -77.06 22.79
CA SER A 5 30.15 -77.58 22.15
C SER A 5 28.93 -76.88 22.74
N PHE A 6 28.25 -76.04 21.96
CA PHE A 6 27.01 -75.39 22.38
C PHE A 6 25.83 -76.38 22.30
N SER A 7 25.06 -76.49 23.38
CA SER A 7 23.75 -77.16 23.38
C SER A 7 22.78 -76.44 22.44
N ARG A 8 21.93 -77.18 21.70
CA ARG A 8 20.89 -76.60 20.80
C ARG A 8 20.02 -75.55 21.52
N LYS A 9 19.78 -75.71 22.82
CA LYS A 9 19.04 -74.73 23.64
C LYS A 9 19.81 -73.41 23.82
N GLY A 10 21.13 -73.46 23.94
CA GLY A 10 21.97 -72.26 24.04
C GLY A 10 22.05 -71.46 22.74
N ALA A 11 22.05 -72.14 21.58
CA ALA A 11 22.03 -71.49 20.27
C ALA A 11 20.71 -70.73 20.02
N VAL A 12 19.57 -71.30 20.42
CA VAL A 12 18.25 -70.65 20.31
C VAL A 12 18.16 -69.40 21.17
N ILE A 13 18.70 -69.44 22.40
CA ILE A 13 18.73 -68.26 23.28
C ILE A 13 19.57 -67.15 22.66
N LEU A 14 20.75 -67.46 22.12
CA LEU A 14 21.62 -66.47 21.46
C LEU A 14 20.97 -65.84 20.23
N LEU A 15 20.24 -66.62 19.42
CA LEU A 15 19.53 -66.09 18.25
C LEU A 15 18.36 -65.18 18.65
N LEU A 16 17.60 -65.56 19.70
CA LEU A 16 16.50 -64.74 20.22
C LEU A 16 17.01 -63.43 20.84
N THR A 17 18.07 -63.48 21.64
CA THR A 17 18.65 -62.26 22.22
C THR A 17 19.25 -61.37 21.13
N PHE A 18 19.88 -61.96 20.11
CA PHE A 18 20.38 -61.21 18.97
C PHE A 18 19.24 -60.58 18.16
N SER A 19 18.16 -61.31 17.86
CA SER A 19 17.03 -60.75 17.10
C SER A 19 16.34 -59.64 17.87
N LEU A 20 16.10 -59.82 19.18
CA LEU A 20 15.56 -58.78 20.04
C LEU A 20 16.49 -57.56 20.11
N GLY A 21 17.80 -57.78 20.18
CA GLY A 21 18.81 -56.72 20.16
C GLY A 21 18.79 -55.93 18.84
N VAL A 22 18.71 -56.60 17.70
CA VAL A 22 18.63 -55.94 16.38
C VAL A 22 17.34 -55.14 16.26
N SER A 23 16.19 -55.72 16.60
CA SER A 23 14.90 -55.02 16.57
C SER A 23 14.90 -53.78 17.49
N ALA A 24 15.44 -53.89 18.70
CA ALA A 24 15.55 -52.76 19.62
C ALA A 24 16.44 -51.64 19.06
N ASN A 25 17.57 -52.00 18.42
CA ASN A 25 18.45 -51.01 17.78
C ASN A 25 17.76 -50.30 16.59
N LEU A 26 17.02 -51.03 15.75
CA LEU A 26 16.30 -50.43 14.62
C LEU A 26 15.24 -49.43 15.10
N ILE A 27 14.46 -49.79 16.13
CA ILE A 27 13.47 -48.89 16.73
C ILE A 27 14.15 -47.67 17.36
N ALA A 28 15.25 -47.87 18.08
CA ALA A 28 15.99 -46.78 18.73
C ALA A 28 16.56 -45.78 17.70
N VAL A 29 17.12 -46.26 16.59
CA VAL A 29 17.64 -45.40 15.51
C VAL A 29 16.52 -44.61 14.86
N GLN A 30 15.38 -45.24 14.59
CA GLN A 30 14.23 -44.54 13.99
C GLN A 30 13.66 -43.49 14.95
N PHE A 31 13.43 -43.85 16.22
CA PHE A 31 12.99 -42.90 17.24
C PHE A 31 13.96 -41.72 17.38
N TRP A 32 15.27 -41.96 17.34
CA TRP A 32 16.28 -40.91 17.39
C TRP A 32 16.28 -40.00 16.14
N SER A 33 15.90 -40.54 14.98
CA SER A 33 15.68 -39.72 13.78
C SER A 33 14.45 -38.85 13.95
N ASP A 34 13.31 -39.47 14.27
CA ASP A 34 12.02 -38.79 14.41
C ASP A 34 12.08 -37.71 15.51
N ALA A 35 12.71 -38.00 16.66
CA ALA A 35 12.88 -37.04 17.75
C ALA A 35 13.75 -35.84 17.36
N ARG A 36 14.76 -36.03 16.50
CA ARG A 36 15.57 -34.91 15.99
C ARG A 36 14.78 -34.05 14.99
N ASP A 37 13.99 -34.68 14.14
CA ASP A 37 13.13 -33.97 13.18
C ASP A 37 12.05 -33.16 13.92
N GLU A 38 11.43 -33.73 14.96
CA GLU A 38 10.47 -33.04 15.82
C GLU A 38 11.10 -31.86 16.56
N LEU A 39 12.31 -32.04 17.12
CA LEU A 39 13.04 -30.96 17.79
C LEU A 39 13.39 -29.82 16.84
N GLY A 40 13.85 -30.15 15.62
CA GLY A 40 14.13 -29.15 14.58
C GLY A 40 12.88 -28.39 14.15
N ALA A 41 11.74 -29.10 14.00
CA ALA A 41 10.47 -28.46 13.68
C ALA A 41 10.00 -27.52 14.80
N ALA A 42 10.13 -27.94 16.07
CA ALA A 42 9.77 -27.13 17.23
C ALA A 42 10.62 -25.86 17.34
N GLU A 43 11.93 -25.96 17.05
CA GLU A 43 12.85 -24.83 17.03
C GLU A 43 12.46 -23.81 15.96
N VAL A 44 12.22 -24.23 14.72
CA VAL A 44 11.79 -23.36 13.61
C VAL A 44 10.47 -22.63 13.92
N VAL A 45 9.51 -23.33 14.54
CA VAL A 45 8.24 -22.72 14.95
C VAL A 45 8.45 -21.68 16.05
N SER A 46 9.26 -22.00 17.06
CA SER A 46 9.58 -21.10 18.16
C SER A 46 10.31 -19.84 17.67
N GLU A 47 11.33 -19.99 16.86
CA GLU A 47 12.07 -18.88 16.25
C GLU A 47 11.18 -18.04 15.34
N GLY A 48 10.34 -18.69 14.53
CA GLY A 48 9.35 -18.02 13.69
C GLY A 48 8.38 -17.16 14.51
N TYR A 49 7.91 -17.66 15.65
CA TYR A 49 7.04 -16.91 16.56
C TYR A 49 7.78 -15.71 17.18
N ARG A 50 9.01 -15.92 17.67
CA ARG A 50 9.86 -14.85 18.23
C ARG A 50 10.14 -13.74 17.21
N ALA A 51 10.54 -14.09 16.00
CA ALA A 51 10.73 -13.13 14.91
C ALA A 51 9.44 -12.37 14.57
N THR A 52 8.28 -13.01 14.69
CA THR A 52 6.97 -12.36 14.49
C THR A 52 6.68 -11.33 15.59
N LEU A 53 6.99 -11.64 16.85
CA LEU A 53 6.87 -10.68 17.97
C LEU A 53 7.83 -9.49 17.78
N LEU A 54 9.06 -9.74 17.33
CA LEU A 54 10.02 -8.69 16.99
C LEU A 54 9.50 -7.81 15.84
N ALA A 55 8.89 -8.40 14.81
CA ALA A 55 8.27 -7.64 13.72
C ALA A 55 7.12 -6.75 14.21
N LYS A 56 6.29 -7.25 15.15
CA LYS A 56 5.27 -6.41 15.81
C LYS A 56 5.89 -5.27 16.62
N ALA A 57 7.00 -5.51 17.31
CA ALA A 57 7.75 -4.44 17.98
C ALA A 57 8.30 -3.40 16.97
N GLY A 58 8.70 -3.83 15.77
CA GLY A 58 9.02 -2.93 14.65
C GLY A 58 7.84 -2.06 14.23
N VAL A 59 6.63 -2.62 14.15
CA VAL A 59 5.39 -1.85 13.89
C VAL A 59 5.17 -0.79 14.97
N GLU A 60 5.24 -1.17 16.25
CA GLU A 60 5.09 -0.21 17.35
C GLU A 60 6.16 0.88 17.36
N SER A 61 7.40 0.53 16.99
CA SER A 61 8.50 1.50 16.83
C SER A 61 8.19 2.54 15.75
N ALA A 62 7.61 2.12 14.63
CA ALA A 62 7.19 3.02 13.56
C ALA A 62 6.01 3.92 13.98
N ILE A 63 5.03 3.35 14.70
CA ILE A 63 3.91 4.12 15.26
C ILE A 63 4.42 5.16 16.24
N ALA A 64 5.38 4.80 17.10
CA ALA A 64 6.04 5.73 18.01
C ALA A 64 6.80 6.83 17.27
N ALA A 65 7.51 6.49 16.18
CA ALA A 65 8.21 7.46 15.34
C ALA A 65 7.24 8.48 14.72
N ILE A 66 6.13 8.03 14.09
CA ILE A 66 5.11 8.94 13.51
C ILE A 66 4.48 9.84 14.58
N LYS A 67 4.26 9.31 15.79
CA LYS A 67 3.61 10.04 16.88
C LYS A 67 4.52 11.10 17.51
N THR A 68 5.82 10.86 17.57
CA THR A 68 6.76 11.69 18.34
C THR A 68 7.61 12.61 17.46
N VAL A 69 7.89 12.22 16.22
CA VAL A 69 8.77 12.95 15.31
C VAL A 69 7.95 13.60 14.20
N PRO A 70 8.22 14.88 13.84
CA PRO A 70 7.58 15.52 12.71
C PRO A 70 7.76 14.72 11.42
N GLU A 71 6.68 14.51 10.68
CA GLU A 71 6.65 13.71 9.45
C GLU A 71 7.73 14.15 8.43
N GLU A 72 7.83 15.46 8.21
CA GLU A 72 8.86 16.08 7.37
C GLU A 72 10.27 15.58 7.71
N PHE A 73 10.60 15.48 9.00
CA PHE A 73 11.93 15.01 9.44
C PHE A 73 12.12 13.53 9.13
N ILE A 74 11.13 12.67 9.42
CA ILE A 74 11.21 11.22 9.20
C ILE A 74 11.48 10.92 7.72
N PHE A 75 10.79 11.61 6.81
CA PHE A 75 10.98 11.40 5.37
C PHE A 75 12.28 12.01 4.84
N ARG A 76 12.63 13.24 5.23
CA ARG A 76 13.88 13.89 4.79
C ARG A 76 15.14 13.19 5.28
N SER A 77 15.08 12.56 6.46
CA SER A 77 16.18 11.76 7.02
C SER A 77 16.20 10.31 6.52
N LYS A 78 15.26 9.94 5.64
CA LYS A 78 15.04 8.56 5.15
C LYS A 78 14.64 7.52 6.20
N LEU A 79 14.45 7.91 7.46
CA LEU A 79 14.01 7.02 8.55
C LEU A 79 12.65 6.34 8.26
N ALA A 80 11.82 6.90 7.37
CA ALA A 80 10.59 6.27 6.95
C ALA A 80 10.84 4.99 6.12
N ILE A 81 11.80 5.02 5.19
CA ILE A 81 11.97 3.97 4.17
C ILE A 81 13.14 3.03 4.51
N GLU A 82 14.20 3.60 5.09
CA GLU A 82 15.48 2.98 5.42
C GLU A 82 15.90 3.34 6.87
N PRO A 83 15.12 2.96 7.90
CA PRO A 83 15.56 3.17 9.27
C PRO A 83 16.74 2.26 9.62
N PRO A 84 17.58 2.66 10.58
CA PRO A 84 18.61 1.78 11.11
C PRO A 84 17.99 0.58 11.84
N ASP A 85 18.65 -0.57 11.79
CA ASP A 85 18.30 -1.73 12.60
C ASP A 85 18.56 -1.44 14.07
N ILE A 86 17.56 -1.70 14.91
CA ILE A 86 17.62 -1.53 16.37
C ILE A 86 17.94 -2.89 16.98
N PHE A 87 19.09 -2.96 17.66
CA PHE A 87 19.53 -4.18 18.35
C PHE A 87 18.76 -4.40 19.66
N VAL A 88 18.27 -5.62 19.89
CA VAL A 88 17.59 -6.01 21.12
C VAL A 88 18.58 -6.75 22.03
N GLU A 89 19.16 -6.03 23.00
CA GLU A 89 20.29 -6.50 23.83
C GLU A 89 20.02 -7.82 24.58
N GLN A 90 18.80 -8.00 25.11
CA GLN A 90 18.44 -9.14 25.94
C GLN A 90 18.06 -10.39 25.12
N CYS A 91 18.16 -10.33 23.79
CA CYS A 91 17.71 -11.39 22.90
C CYS A 91 18.87 -12.30 22.49
N LYS A 92 18.69 -13.62 22.68
CA LYS A 92 19.64 -14.67 22.23
C LYS A 92 18.94 -15.68 21.29
N PRO A 93 19.47 -16.00 20.10
CA PRO A 93 20.59 -15.33 19.41
C PRO A 93 20.28 -13.84 19.16
N LYS A 94 21.24 -13.07 18.64
CA LYS A 94 21.07 -11.61 18.45
C LYS A 94 19.81 -11.31 17.64
N CYS A 95 19.04 -10.33 18.11
CA CYS A 95 17.81 -9.93 17.47
C CYS A 95 17.86 -8.48 17.02
N PHE A 96 17.22 -8.20 15.89
CA PHE A 96 17.08 -6.86 15.36
C PHE A 96 15.61 -6.57 15.07
N ILE A 97 15.23 -5.32 15.24
CA ILE A 97 13.96 -4.78 14.78
C ILE A 97 14.24 -3.62 13.83
N SER A 98 13.46 -3.52 12.76
CA SER A 98 13.39 -2.33 11.93
C SER A 98 11.97 -2.18 11.40
N TYR A 99 11.72 -1.11 10.64
CA TYR A 99 10.41 -0.87 10.08
C TYR A 99 10.49 -0.21 8.71
N ARG A 100 9.35 -0.09 8.05
CA ARG A 100 9.15 0.75 6.89
C ARG A 100 7.80 1.43 7.00
N LEU A 101 7.75 2.69 6.61
CA LEU A 101 6.62 3.57 6.73
C LEU A 101 6.37 4.20 5.37
N GLN A 102 5.18 3.95 4.83
CA GLN A 102 4.77 4.44 3.52
C GLN A 102 3.36 5.03 3.62
N PRO A 103 3.15 6.30 3.26
CA PRO A 103 1.79 6.84 3.18
C PRO A 103 1.02 6.12 2.06
N GLU A 104 -0.11 5.52 2.41
CA GLU A 104 -0.97 4.78 1.45
C GLU A 104 -1.83 5.70 0.60
N ASP A 105 -2.08 6.91 1.09
CA ASP A 105 -2.84 7.94 0.41
C ASP A 105 -2.07 8.64 -0.72
N GLY A 106 -0.87 8.17 -1.08
CA GLY A 106 -0.25 8.45 -2.37
C GLY A 106 -0.77 7.55 -3.51
N ARG A 107 -1.53 6.51 -3.17
CA ARG A 107 -2.14 5.59 -4.14
C ARG A 107 -3.61 5.96 -4.37
N LEU A 108 -4.14 5.61 -5.53
CA LEU A 108 -5.58 5.75 -5.78
C LEU A 108 -6.34 4.65 -5.05
N ASN A 109 -7.25 5.04 -4.16
CA ASN A 109 -8.12 4.09 -3.47
C ASN A 109 -9.35 3.80 -4.32
N LEU A 110 -9.52 2.54 -4.72
CA LEU A 110 -10.64 2.07 -5.55
C LEU A 110 -11.99 2.32 -4.88
N ASN A 111 -12.03 2.30 -3.54
CA ASN A 111 -13.24 2.57 -2.78
C ASN A 111 -13.75 4.02 -2.89
N TYR A 112 -12.97 4.93 -3.50
CA TYR A 112 -13.42 6.31 -3.76
C TYR A 112 -14.21 6.46 -5.08
N LEU A 113 -14.35 5.39 -5.87
CA LEU A 113 -15.23 5.35 -7.03
C LEU A 113 -16.71 5.52 -6.64
N VAL A 114 -17.09 5.09 -5.44
CA VAL A 114 -18.45 5.21 -4.90
C VAL A 114 -18.39 6.00 -3.59
N ARG A 115 -19.21 7.04 -3.49
CA ARG A 115 -19.25 7.87 -2.27
C ARG A 115 -19.98 7.14 -1.16
N GLN A 116 -19.33 7.01 0.00
CA GLN A 116 -19.93 6.34 1.17
C GLN A 116 -21.17 7.08 1.71
N SER A 117 -21.31 8.38 1.46
CA SER A 117 -22.39 9.23 1.99
C SER A 117 -23.77 8.90 1.40
N ASP A 118 -23.82 8.61 0.11
CA ASP A 118 -25.04 8.50 -0.68
C ASP A 118 -25.04 7.30 -1.64
N ASP A 119 -23.97 6.49 -1.60
CA ASP A 119 -23.80 5.29 -2.43
C ASP A 119 -23.85 5.60 -3.94
N GLN A 120 -23.44 6.80 -4.32
CA GLN A 120 -23.44 7.26 -5.70
C GLN A 120 -22.02 7.28 -6.29
N PRO A 121 -21.86 7.01 -7.60
CA PRO A 121 -20.57 7.12 -8.27
C PRO A 121 -19.96 8.52 -8.13
N SER A 122 -18.68 8.58 -7.80
CA SER A 122 -17.92 9.82 -7.77
C SER A 122 -17.44 10.17 -9.17
N MET A 123 -18.03 11.19 -9.79
CA MET A 123 -17.65 11.63 -11.14
C MET A 123 -16.17 12.04 -11.22
N GLN A 124 -15.65 12.70 -10.17
CA GLN A 124 -14.24 13.07 -10.10
C GLN A 124 -13.33 11.84 -10.13
N PHE A 125 -13.58 10.84 -9.27
CA PHE A 125 -12.76 9.63 -9.24
C PHE A 125 -12.97 8.75 -10.48
N LYS A 126 -14.19 8.68 -11.03
CA LYS A 126 -14.43 7.99 -12.31
C LYS A 126 -13.50 8.52 -13.39
N MET A 127 -13.45 9.84 -13.58
CA MET A 127 -12.56 10.46 -14.57
C MET A 127 -11.07 10.24 -14.27
N ILE A 128 -10.67 10.26 -12.99
CA ILE A 128 -9.28 9.96 -12.58
C ILE A 128 -8.93 8.51 -12.92
N PHE A 129 -9.78 7.55 -12.57
CA PHE A 129 -9.55 6.14 -12.84
C PHE A 129 -9.57 5.82 -14.34
N GLU A 130 -10.41 6.48 -15.12
CA GLU A 130 -10.40 6.37 -16.58
C GLU A 130 -9.06 6.87 -17.17
N ARG A 131 -8.56 8.03 -16.76
CA ARG A 131 -7.23 8.52 -17.17
C ARG A 131 -6.11 7.60 -16.71
N PHE A 132 -6.21 7.10 -15.48
CA PHE A 132 -5.25 6.16 -14.91
C PHE A 132 -5.21 4.86 -15.73
N PHE A 133 -6.37 4.25 -16.03
CA PHE A 133 -6.46 3.04 -16.86
C PHE A 133 -6.00 3.28 -18.29
N ALA A 134 -6.33 4.42 -18.90
CA ALA A 134 -5.81 4.82 -20.20
C ALA A 134 -4.28 4.82 -20.21
N GLY A 135 -3.65 5.37 -19.16
CA GLY A 135 -2.19 5.41 -19.00
C GLY A 135 -1.50 4.04 -18.95
N TYR A 136 -2.25 2.98 -18.67
CA TYR A 136 -1.77 1.59 -18.69
C TYR A 136 -2.32 0.78 -19.87
N GLY A 137 -3.10 1.38 -20.77
CA GLY A 137 -3.82 0.64 -21.82
C GLY A 137 -4.78 -0.40 -21.26
N ILE A 138 -5.42 -0.11 -20.12
CA ILE A 138 -6.52 -0.89 -19.55
C ILE A 138 -7.83 -0.32 -20.13
N PRO A 139 -8.77 -1.15 -20.60
CA PRO A 139 -10.06 -0.67 -21.10
C PRO A 139 -10.81 0.18 -20.07
N LEU A 140 -11.37 1.31 -20.50
CA LEU A 140 -12.03 2.26 -19.60
C LEU A 140 -13.33 1.72 -18.99
N ASP A 141 -13.99 0.81 -19.70
CA ASP A 141 -15.20 0.13 -19.24
C ASP A 141 -14.96 -0.77 -18.00
N ARG A 142 -13.69 -1.02 -17.65
CA ARG A 142 -13.35 -1.67 -16.37
C ARG A 142 -13.66 -0.80 -15.16
N VAL A 143 -13.68 0.53 -15.33
CA VAL A 143 -14.07 1.46 -14.25
C VAL A 143 -15.54 1.28 -13.90
N ASP A 144 -16.40 1.10 -14.89
CA ASP A 144 -17.83 0.83 -14.67
C ASP A 144 -18.02 -0.50 -13.92
N SER A 145 -17.25 -1.53 -14.26
CA SER A 145 -17.29 -2.82 -13.54
C SER A 145 -16.82 -2.72 -12.08
N LEU A 146 -15.92 -1.79 -11.77
CA LEU A 146 -15.49 -1.51 -10.38
C LEU A 146 -16.58 -0.79 -9.60
N ILE A 147 -17.32 0.13 -10.23
CA ILE A 147 -18.44 0.85 -9.61
C ILE A 147 -19.52 -0.15 -9.18
N ASP A 148 -20.01 -0.98 -10.11
CA ASP A 148 -21.06 -2.00 -9.85
C ASP A 148 -20.61 -3.09 -8.85
N TRP A 149 -19.32 -3.27 -8.62
CA TRP A 149 -18.85 -4.20 -7.60
C TRP A 149 -18.94 -3.60 -6.18
N ILE A 150 -18.83 -2.27 -6.07
CA ILE A 150 -18.68 -1.54 -4.82
C ILE A 150 -20.02 -0.97 -4.32
N ASP A 151 -20.84 -0.42 -5.23
CA ASP A 151 -22.11 0.19 -4.86
C ASP A 151 -23.15 -0.85 -4.39
N ARG A 152 -24.22 -0.40 -3.73
CA ARG A 152 -25.19 -1.32 -3.11
C ARG A 152 -26.37 -1.67 -4.00
N ASN A 153 -26.51 -0.98 -5.12
CA ASN A 153 -27.64 -1.17 -6.01
C ASN A 153 -27.43 -2.43 -6.90
N ASP A 154 -28.29 -2.64 -7.88
CA ASP A 154 -28.20 -3.80 -8.80
C ASP A 154 -28.43 -3.34 -10.25
N THR A 155 -28.08 -2.07 -10.53
CA THR A 155 -28.30 -1.39 -11.81
C THR A 155 -26.96 -1.25 -12.54
N PRO A 156 -26.73 -1.99 -13.64
CA PRO A 156 -25.43 -1.96 -14.30
C PRO A 156 -25.06 -0.56 -14.79
N THR A 157 -23.88 -0.08 -14.39
CA THR A 157 -23.28 1.13 -14.95
C THR A 157 -22.65 0.76 -16.29
N GLY A 158 -23.04 1.40 -17.40
CA GLY A 158 -22.39 1.21 -18.70
C GLY A 158 -22.22 -0.27 -19.10
N ASN A 159 -20.97 -0.74 -19.19
CA ASN A 159 -20.63 -2.15 -19.47
C ASN A 159 -20.24 -2.96 -18.22
N GLY A 160 -20.59 -2.46 -17.04
CA GLY A 160 -20.40 -3.13 -15.77
C GLY A 160 -21.22 -4.41 -15.61
N GLY A 161 -21.17 -4.98 -14.42
CA GLY A 161 -21.75 -6.29 -14.13
C GLY A 161 -22.28 -6.32 -12.72
N GLU A 162 -23.51 -6.79 -12.61
CA GLU A 162 -24.29 -6.84 -11.37
C GLU A 162 -24.69 -8.28 -11.03
N SER A 163 -25.60 -8.48 -10.06
CA SER A 163 -26.02 -9.80 -9.59
C SER A 163 -26.36 -10.78 -10.72
N ARG A 164 -27.08 -10.32 -11.75
CA ARG A 164 -27.43 -11.15 -12.92
C ARG A 164 -26.21 -11.68 -13.67
N TYR A 165 -25.19 -10.85 -13.86
CA TYR A 165 -23.96 -11.25 -14.56
C TYR A 165 -23.20 -12.29 -13.74
N TYR A 166 -22.98 -12.02 -12.45
CA TYR A 166 -22.19 -12.92 -11.59
C TYR A 166 -22.90 -14.24 -11.29
N ALA A 167 -24.23 -14.24 -11.19
CA ALA A 167 -25.03 -15.45 -11.02
C ALA A 167 -24.98 -16.37 -12.26
N ALA A 168 -24.72 -15.82 -13.45
CA ALA A 168 -24.60 -16.59 -14.69
C ALA A 168 -23.19 -17.20 -14.91
N LEU A 169 -22.21 -16.88 -14.07
CA LEU A 169 -20.88 -17.47 -14.15
C LEU A 169 -20.89 -18.96 -13.77
N ASN A 170 -19.85 -19.69 -14.16
CA ASN A 170 -19.65 -21.08 -13.76
C ASN A 170 -18.30 -21.26 -13.04
N PRO A 171 -18.25 -21.50 -11.73
CA PRO A 171 -19.40 -21.52 -10.81
C PRO A 171 -20.01 -20.12 -10.60
N PRO A 172 -21.32 -20.03 -10.27
CA PRO A 172 -21.97 -18.77 -9.94
C PRO A 172 -21.25 -18.04 -8.81
N ARG A 173 -21.20 -16.72 -8.89
CA ARG A 173 -20.62 -15.87 -7.84
C ARG A 173 -21.62 -14.82 -7.40
N LYS A 174 -21.48 -14.39 -6.15
CA LYS A 174 -22.22 -13.25 -5.61
C LYS A 174 -21.40 -11.98 -5.85
N VAL A 175 -22.04 -10.94 -6.38
CA VAL A 175 -21.48 -9.59 -6.37
C VAL A 175 -21.35 -9.10 -4.93
N LYS A 176 -20.31 -8.31 -4.65
CA LYS A 176 -20.01 -7.92 -3.28
C LYS A 176 -20.97 -6.85 -2.76
N ASN A 177 -21.30 -5.86 -3.60
CA ASN A 177 -22.12 -4.70 -3.28
C ASN A 177 -21.66 -4.00 -1.99
N PHE A 178 -20.33 -3.93 -1.84
CA PHE A 178 -19.66 -3.38 -0.67
C PHE A 178 -18.21 -2.99 -1.05
N PRO A 179 -17.63 -1.97 -0.39
CA PRO A 179 -16.23 -1.61 -0.55
C PRO A 179 -15.26 -2.79 -0.51
N LEU A 180 -14.24 -2.72 -1.34
CA LEU A 180 -13.12 -3.66 -1.36
C LEU A 180 -12.40 -3.63 0.00
N PHE A 181 -11.96 -4.78 0.48
CA PHE A 181 -11.11 -4.89 1.67
C PHE A 181 -9.64 -5.05 1.29
N THR A 182 -9.40 -5.68 0.15
CA THR A 182 -8.06 -5.91 -0.38
C THR A 182 -8.03 -5.63 -1.88
N LEU A 183 -6.88 -5.19 -2.38
CA LEU A 183 -6.70 -4.97 -3.82
C LEU A 183 -6.89 -6.28 -4.62
N SER A 184 -6.57 -7.44 -4.03
CA SER A 184 -6.68 -8.74 -4.68
C SER A 184 -8.09 -9.10 -5.11
N GLU A 185 -9.13 -8.50 -4.51
CA GLU A 185 -10.51 -8.73 -4.90
C GLU A 185 -10.84 -8.25 -6.32
N VAL A 186 -10.05 -7.33 -6.90
CA VAL A 186 -10.32 -6.80 -8.24
C VAL A 186 -10.30 -7.88 -9.32
N VAL A 187 -9.60 -9.00 -9.12
CA VAL A 187 -9.56 -10.11 -10.09
C VAL A 187 -10.86 -10.93 -10.12
N LEU A 188 -11.78 -10.66 -9.20
CA LEU A 188 -13.12 -11.27 -9.18
C LEU A 188 -14.12 -10.47 -10.02
N ILE A 189 -13.77 -9.24 -10.39
CA ILE A 189 -14.64 -8.28 -11.05
C ILE A 189 -14.67 -8.53 -12.55
N LYS A 190 -15.85 -8.34 -13.15
CA LYS A 190 -16.08 -8.49 -14.59
C LYS A 190 -14.97 -7.84 -15.41
N GLY A 191 -14.31 -8.65 -16.25
CA GLY A 191 -13.34 -8.19 -17.24
C GLY A 191 -11.96 -7.78 -16.70
N ILE A 192 -11.73 -7.77 -15.37
CA ILE A 192 -10.42 -7.44 -14.80
C ILE A 192 -9.62 -8.72 -14.60
N THR A 193 -8.41 -8.77 -15.17
CA THR A 193 -7.51 -9.92 -15.04
C THR A 193 -6.35 -9.64 -14.09
N TYR A 194 -5.72 -10.69 -13.57
CA TYR A 194 -4.52 -10.56 -12.75
C TYR A 194 -3.42 -9.78 -13.49
N GLN A 195 -3.19 -10.08 -14.77
CA GLN A 195 -2.14 -9.45 -15.57
C GLN A 195 -2.42 -7.97 -15.84
N MET A 196 -3.69 -7.54 -15.87
CA MET A 196 -4.03 -6.12 -16.00
C MET A 196 -3.55 -5.31 -14.80
N ILE A 197 -3.54 -5.89 -13.59
CA ILE A 197 -3.30 -5.16 -12.35
C ILE A 197 -1.89 -5.42 -11.79
N TYR A 198 -1.41 -6.66 -11.87
CA TYR A 198 -0.21 -7.13 -11.16
C TYR A 198 1.00 -7.37 -12.06
N SER A 199 0.89 -7.17 -13.37
CA SER A 199 2.03 -7.26 -14.30
C SER A 199 2.46 -5.88 -14.78
N SER A 200 3.74 -5.74 -15.13
CA SER A 200 4.23 -4.52 -15.76
C SER A 200 3.51 -4.32 -17.10
N ARG A 201 3.04 -3.09 -17.31
CA ARG A 201 2.39 -2.65 -18.55
C ARG A 201 3.19 -1.55 -19.24
N LYS A 202 4.50 -1.54 -19.02
CA LYS A 202 5.42 -0.67 -19.75
C LYS A 202 5.25 -0.93 -21.25
N PRO A 203 4.97 0.09 -22.08
CA PRO A 203 4.87 -0.08 -23.52
C PRO A 203 6.14 -0.75 -24.06
N THR A 204 6.03 -1.64 -25.03
CA THR A 204 7.18 -2.28 -25.68
C THR A 204 7.39 -1.67 -27.07
N GLY A 205 8.31 -0.70 -27.22
CA GLY A 205 8.69 -0.13 -28.52
C GLY A 205 9.55 1.14 -28.46
N ASP A 206 10.68 1.17 -29.18
CA ASP A 206 11.69 2.24 -29.18
C ASP A 206 11.22 3.61 -29.71
N LYS A 207 10.09 3.68 -30.43
CA LYS A 207 9.60 4.94 -31.02
C LYS A 207 8.74 5.77 -30.04
N GLU A 208 8.03 5.12 -29.12
CA GLU A 208 7.27 5.79 -28.05
C GLU A 208 8.06 5.82 -26.72
N ASN A 209 8.98 4.87 -26.53
CA ASN A 209 9.92 4.82 -25.40
C ASN A 209 11.30 5.39 -25.75
N SER A 210 11.39 6.35 -26.68
CA SER A 210 12.67 7.01 -26.89
C SER A 210 12.98 7.86 -25.67
N THR A 211 13.62 7.24 -24.68
CA THR A 211 14.22 7.91 -23.54
C THR A 211 15.41 8.78 -23.98
N SER A 212 15.75 8.77 -25.28
CA SER A 212 16.78 9.63 -25.87
C SER A 212 16.49 11.12 -25.70
N PHE A 213 15.22 11.51 -25.58
CA PHE A 213 14.80 12.88 -25.31
C PHE A 213 14.65 13.19 -23.81
N LEU A 214 14.78 12.17 -22.95
CA LEU A 214 14.70 12.34 -21.50
C LEU A 214 16.08 12.56 -20.93
N THR A 215 16.18 13.50 -20.00
CA THR A 215 17.41 13.64 -19.22
C THR A 215 17.60 12.40 -18.36
N GLU A 216 18.85 12.07 -17.99
CA GLU A 216 19.10 10.95 -17.06
C GLU A 216 18.33 11.11 -15.75
N ASP A 217 18.19 12.35 -15.26
CA ASP A 217 17.35 12.67 -14.10
C ASP A 217 15.87 12.29 -14.30
N GLU A 218 15.32 12.43 -15.52
CA GLU A 218 13.93 12.07 -15.81
C GLU A 218 13.74 10.56 -15.93
N LYS A 219 14.76 9.82 -16.37
CA LYS A 219 14.75 8.35 -16.40
C LYS A 219 14.81 7.77 -14.99
N GLU A 220 15.55 8.40 -14.07
CA GLU A 220 15.59 7.99 -12.66
C GLU A 220 14.27 8.22 -11.90
N LEU A 221 13.43 9.13 -12.39
CA LEU A 221 12.21 9.54 -11.70
C LEU A 221 11.00 8.65 -11.99
N ILE A 222 11.06 7.82 -13.03
CA ILE A 222 10.02 6.84 -13.38
C ILE A 222 10.63 5.45 -13.29
N ALA A 223 10.26 4.69 -12.26
CA ALA A 223 10.79 3.36 -12.02
C ALA A 223 10.02 2.29 -12.81
N GLU A 224 10.63 1.12 -13.03
CA GLU A 224 9.94 -0.06 -13.57
C GLU A 224 8.68 -0.42 -12.75
N ASP A 225 8.77 -0.25 -11.43
CA ASP A 225 7.66 -0.48 -10.51
C ASP A 225 6.46 0.45 -10.74
N ASP A 226 6.66 1.63 -11.34
CA ASP A 226 5.56 2.55 -11.65
C ASP A 226 4.67 2.00 -12.76
N TRP A 227 5.21 1.13 -13.62
CA TRP A 227 4.48 0.49 -14.71
C TRP A 227 3.61 -0.69 -14.26
N ILE A 228 3.57 -0.99 -12.95
CA ILE A 228 2.68 -1.99 -12.36
C ILE A 228 1.51 -1.27 -11.68
N PRO A 229 0.26 -1.40 -12.19
CA PRO A 229 -0.90 -0.71 -11.62
C PRO A 229 -1.11 -0.98 -10.13
N ALA A 230 -0.87 -2.21 -9.66
CA ALA A 230 -1.02 -2.57 -8.26
C ALA A 230 -0.13 -1.75 -7.29
N ASN A 231 1.00 -1.22 -7.76
CA ASN A 231 1.86 -0.36 -6.94
C ASN A 231 1.30 1.06 -6.76
N ASN A 232 0.31 1.43 -7.58
CA ASN A 232 -0.31 2.75 -7.65
C ASN A 232 -1.76 2.73 -7.11
N LEU A 233 -2.30 1.54 -6.83
CA LEU A 233 -3.66 1.31 -6.35
C LEU A 233 -3.67 0.85 -4.89
N THR A 234 -4.75 1.17 -4.19
CA THR A 234 -5.07 0.64 -2.86
C THR A 234 -6.57 0.42 -2.75
N ALA A 235 -6.98 -0.29 -1.69
CA ALA A 235 -8.37 -0.69 -1.47
C ALA A 235 -8.71 -0.72 0.03
N PHE A 236 -8.03 0.10 0.84
CA PHE A 236 -8.38 0.17 2.26
C PHE A 236 -9.79 0.74 2.40
N TYR A 237 -10.53 0.23 3.38
CA TYR A 237 -11.86 0.70 3.70
C TYR A 237 -11.87 1.32 5.09
N LEU A 238 -12.35 2.56 5.17
CA LEU A 238 -12.49 3.31 6.41
C LEU A 238 -13.94 3.80 6.49
N PRO A 239 -14.76 3.28 7.41
CA PRO A 239 -16.14 3.74 7.56
C PRO A 239 -16.14 5.20 8.06
N ASP A 240 -17.08 5.99 7.56
CA ASP A 240 -17.40 7.35 8.02
C ASP A 240 -16.25 8.36 7.92
N MET A 241 -15.32 8.17 6.99
CA MET A 241 -14.15 9.06 6.86
C MET A 241 -14.35 10.14 5.79
N VAL A 242 -14.60 11.37 6.24
CA VAL A 242 -14.69 12.57 5.39
C VAL A 242 -13.29 13.11 5.07
N GLY A 243 -12.99 13.41 3.80
CA GLY A 243 -11.75 14.09 3.38
C GLY A 243 -10.51 13.20 3.27
N SER A 244 -10.68 11.87 3.30
CA SER A 244 -9.59 10.90 3.09
C SER A 244 -9.23 10.68 1.61
N ASP A 245 -9.99 11.31 0.72
CA ASP A 245 -9.93 11.19 -0.73
C ASP A 245 -8.80 12.00 -1.37
N LYS A 246 -8.14 12.86 -0.60
CA LYS A 246 -6.96 13.61 -1.07
C LYS A 246 -5.73 12.72 -1.24
N ILE A 247 -4.98 13.01 -2.30
CA ILE A 247 -3.75 12.34 -2.70
C ILE A 247 -2.53 13.04 -2.10
N ASN A 248 -1.69 12.27 -1.42
CA ASN A 248 -0.44 12.75 -0.86
C ASN A 248 0.62 12.89 -1.95
N VAL A 249 1.00 14.14 -2.27
CA VAL A 249 1.97 14.45 -3.32
C VAL A 249 3.37 13.89 -3.05
N ASN A 250 3.72 13.68 -1.78
CA ASN A 250 5.05 13.20 -1.39
C ASN A 250 5.22 11.70 -1.64
N SER A 251 4.14 10.92 -1.55
CA SER A 251 4.15 9.48 -1.79
C SER A 251 3.51 9.07 -3.12
N ALA A 252 2.82 9.98 -3.80
CA ALA A 252 2.20 9.70 -5.09
C ALA A 252 3.25 9.35 -6.16
N ARG A 253 2.92 8.30 -6.92
CA ARG A 253 3.71 7.79 -8.04
C ARG A 253 3.32 8.44 -9.35
N TYR A 254 4.14 8.20 -10.39
CA TYR A 254 4.03 8.85 -11.68
C TYR A 254 2.61 8.79 -12.29
N HIS A 255 2.04 7.58 -12.42
CA HIS A 255 0.73 7.41 -13.04
C HIS A 255 -0.41 7.93 -12.18
N VAL A 256 -0.27 7.93 -10.84
CA VAL A 256 -1.26 8.56 -9.95
C VAL A 256 -1.32 10.05 -10.24
N LEU A 257 -0.18 10.75 -10.18
CA LEU A 257 -0.13 12.20 -10.45
C LEU A 257 -0.63 12.53 -11.85
N LEU A 258 -0.18 11.78 -12.86
CA LEU A 258 -0.59 11.98 -14.26
C LEU A 258 -2.11 11.86 -14.47
N SER A 259 -2.80 11.07 -13.64
CA SER A 259 -4.25 10.85 -13.77
C SER A 259 -5.13 11.91 -13.10
N LEU A 260 -4.56 12.82 -12.29
CA LEU A 260 -5.35 13.72 -11.44
C LEU A 260 -6.17 14.77 -12.22
N SER A 261 -5.68 15.20 -13.39
CA SER A 261 -6.37 16.17 -14.25
C SER A 261 -6.12 15.87 -15.73
N GLU A 262 -7.01 16.33 -16.60
CA GLU A 262 -6.86 16.25 -18.07
C GLU A 262 -5.68 17.08 -18.59
N MET A 263 -5.27 18.09 -17.83
CA MET A 263 -4.13 18.96 -18.17
C MET A 263 -2.81 18.45 -17.59
N MET A 264 -2.83 17.36 -16.82
CA MET A 264 -1.60 16.72 -16.39
C MET A 264 -0.83 16.20 -17.61
N ARG A 265 0.45 16.57 -17.66
CA ARG A 265 1.41 16.09 -18.64
C ARG A 265 2.63 15.52 -17.93
N LYS A 266 3.46 14.80 -18.69
CA LYS A 266 4.68 14.21 -18.16
C LYS A 266 5.60 15.27 -17.54
N GLU A 267 5.73 16.41 -18.20
CA GLU A 267 6.54 17.54 -17.79
C GLU A 267 6.06 18.09 -16.44
N THR A 268 4.74 18.18 -16.25
CA THR A 268 4.13 18.61 -14.98
C THR A 268 4.47 17.67 -13.83
N VAL A 269 4.38 16.35 -14.04
CA VAL A 269 4.72 15.35 -13.00
C VAL A 269 6.21 15.42 -12.65
N LEU A 270 7.06 15.56 -13.67
CA LEU A 270 8.50 15.70 -13.48
C LEU A 270 8.86 17.00 -12.75
N ALA A 271 8.16 18.11 -13.02
CA ALA A 271 8.33 19.36 -12.29
C ALA A 271 8.00 19.19 -10.79
N ILE A 272 6.90 18.49 -10.45
CA ILE A 272 6.56 18.15 -9.07
C ILE A 272 7.65 17.29 -8.42
N PHE A 273 8.17 16.29 -9.12
CA PHE A 273 9.24 15.43 -8.60
C PHE A 273 10.56 16.16 -8.40
N ARG A 274 10.92 17.07 -9.31
CA ARG A 274 12.08 17.96 -9.15
C ARG A 274 11.90 18.85 -7.92
N GLU A 275 10.72 19.41 -7.73
CA GLU A 275 10.41 20.24 -6.55
C GLU A 275 10.50 19.42 -5.25
N ARG A 276 9.98 18.19 -5.24
CA ARG A 276 10.15 17.25 -4.12
C ARG A 276 11.62 16.96 -3.84
N ARG A 277 12.44 16.69 -4.86
CA ARG A 277 13.91 16.47 -4.71
C ARG A 277 14.61 17.72 -4.15
N LYS A 278 14.30 18.92 -4.65
CA LYS A 278 14.83 20.20 -4.14
C LYS A 278 14.54 20.38 -2.64
N GLN A 279 13.37 19.94 -2.19
CA GLN A 279 12.96 19.96 -0.78
C GLN A 279 13.38 18.69 -0.01
N ARG A 280 14.49 18.05 -0.40
CA ARG A 280 15.06 16.85 0.25
C ARG A 280 14.09 15.67 0.34
N GLY A 281 13.26 15.49 -0.67
CA GLY A 281 12.31 14.38 -0.77
C GLY A 281 10.94 14.64 -0.13
N TYR A 282 10.70 15.83 0.44
CA TYR A 282 9.42 16.14 1.11
C TYR A 282 8.98 17.59 0.89
N ILE A 283 7.89 17.77 0.14
CA ILE A 283 7.16 19.02 -0.04
C ILE A 283 6.32 19.26 1.23
N LYS A 284 6.71 20.27 2.01
CA LYS A 284 6.00 20.59 3.26
C LYS A 284 4.70 21.35 3.00
N ASP A 285 4.79 22.35 2.12
CA ASP A 285 3.70 23.28 1.83
C ASP A 285 3.35 23.17 0.35
N ILE A 286 2.08 22.83 0.07
CA ILE A 286 1.59 22.67 -1.31
C ILE A 286 1.76 23.96 -2.13
N ARG A 287 1.79 25.13 -1.47
CA ARG A 287 1.97 26.44 -2.11
C ARG A 287 3.31 26.59 -2.80
N SER A 288 4.32 25.78 -2.47
CA SER A 288 5.57 25.78 -3.22
C SER A 288 5.39 25.37 -4.68
N LEU A 289 4.32 24.62 -5.00
CA LEU A 289 3.99 24.22 -6.36
C LEU A 289 3.38 25.36 -7.20
N LYS A 290 2.90 26.44 -6.57
CA LYS A 290 2.18 27.53 -7.26
C LYS A 290 3.01 28.19 -8.36
N ASN A 291 4.33 28.28 -8.16
CA ASN A 291 5.23 28.98 -9.05
C ASN A 291 5.82 28.08 -10.15
N LEU A 292 5.35 26.83 -10.27
CA LEU A 292 5.78 25.94 -11.35
C LEU A 292 5.05 26.32 -12.65
N PRO A 293 5.76 26.72 -13.72
CA PRO A 293 5.14 27.10 -14.99
C PRO A 293 4.22 26.01 -15.55
N GLU A 294 4.57 24.75 -15.35
CA GLU A 294 3.81 23.59 -15.79
C GLU A 294 2.44 23.45 -15.09
N LEU A 295 2.21 24.17 -13.98
CA LEU A 295 0.95 24.21 -13.24
C LEU A 295 0.13 25.49 -13.46
N GLU A 296 0.64 26.46 -14.22
CA GLU A 296 -0.10 27.68 -14.57
C GLU A 296 -1.09 27.48 -15.72
N VAL A 297 -0.98 26.34 -16.44
CA VAL A 297 -1.83 26.00 -17.57
C VAL A 297 -3.31 25.98 -17.16
N LYS A 298 -4.18 26.53 -18.02
CA LYS A 298 -5.62 26.59 -17.77
C LYS A 298 -6.30 25.25 -18.04
N THR A 299 -7.18 24.86 -17.13
CA THR A 299 -8.01 23.65 -17.22
C THR A 299 -9.31 23.95 -17.96
N SER A 300 -10.11 22.94 -18.32
CA SER A 300 -11.47 23.15 -18.87
C SER A 300 -12.36 23.99 -17.97
N ARG A 301 -12.05 24.08 -16.67
CA ARG A 301 -12.76 24.90 -15.69
C ARG A 301 -12.32 26.37 -15.67
N GLY A 302 -11.34 26.78 -16.50
CA GLY A 302 -10.82 28.15 -16.58
C GLY A 302 -9.89 28.57 -15.42
N ILE A 303 -9.65 27.69 -14.46
CA ILE A 303 -8.69 27.86 -13.36
C ILE A 303 -7.31 27.33 -13.76
N SER A 304 -6.27 27.73 -13.03
CA SER A 304 -4.95 27.11 -13.20
C SER A 304 -4.96 25.64 -12.76
N LEU A 305 -4.07 24.83 -13.33
CA LEU A 305 -3.88 23.44 -12.90
C LEU A 305 -3.42 23.37 -11.43
N TYR A 306 -2.63 24.33 -10.97
CA TYR A 306 -2.33 24.49 -9.53
C TYR A 306 -3.61 24.62 -8.69
N GLU A 307 -4.53 25.53 -9.04
CA GLU A 307 -5.77 25.75 -8.29
C GLU A 307 -6.71 24.53 -8.33
N GLU A 308 -6.72 23.78 -9.44
CA GLU A 308 -7.46 22.52 -9.53
C GLU A 308 -6.90 21.47 -8.56
N LEU A 309 -5.58 21.31 -8.53
CA LEU A 309 -4.91 20.26 -7.76
C LEU A 309 -4.76 20.62 -6.27
N ALA A 310 -4.29 21.82 -5.95
CA ALA A 310 -4.02 22.27 -4.59
C ALA A 310 -5.20 23.01 -3.93
N GLY A 311 -6.16 23.47 -4.74
CA GLY A 311 -7.30 24.26 -4.31
C GLY A 311 -7.10 25.77 -4.50
N GLY A 312 -8.20 26.51 -4.51
CA GLY A 312 -8.23 27.96 -4.69
C GLY A 312 -8.45 28.69 -3.36
N GLY A 313 -7.49 29.53 -2.96
CA GLY A 313 -7.62 30.44 -1.82
C GLY A 313 -6.30 31.08 -1.39
N SER A 314 -6.24 32.41 -1.37
CA SER A 314 -5.24 33.17 -0.62
C SER A 314 -5.56 33.07 0.88
N ASP A 315 -4.82 32.25 1.63
CA ASP A 315 -4.92 32.28 3.09
C ASP A 315 -4.21 33.53 3.62
N ASN A 316 -4.98 34.58 3.87
CA ASN A 316 -4.58 35.64 4.80
C ASN A 316 -5.31 35.35 6.13
N PRO A 317 -4.65 34.73 7.14
CA PRO A 317 -5.34 34.25 8.35
C PRO A 317 -5.86 35.36 9.28
N VAL A 318 -5.65 36.63 8.93
CA VAL A 318 -5.92 37.79 9.80
C VAL A 318 -7.29 38.43 9.56
N ALA A 319 -7.97 38.13 8.44
CA ALA A 319 -9.25 38.79 8.11
C ALA A 319 -10.51 38.03 8.57
N ALA A 320 -10.39 36.76 8.98
CA ALA A 320 -11.53 35.95 9.40
C ALA A 320 -11.94 36.16 10.87
N ALA A 321 -11.18 36.94 11.65
CA ALA A 321 -11.42 37.16 13.08
C ALA A 321 -12.02 38.52 13.44
N THR A 322 -12.37 39.37 12.46
CA THR A 322 -12.79 40.77 12.71
C THR A 322 -14.12 41.17 12.08
N ALA A 323 -14.90 40.22 11.57
CA ALA A 323 -16.19 40.48 10.93
C ALA A 323 -17.41 39.93 11.70
N ASP A 324 -17.26 39.67 13.01
CA ASP A 324 -18.39 39.30 13.86
C ASP A 324 -18.45 40.20 15.10
N LYS A 325 -18.97 41.42 14.90
CA LYS A 325 -19.55 42.34 15.89
C LYS A 325 -19.83 43.69 15.26
N THR A 326 -20.78 43.77 14.33
CA THR A 326 -21.67 44.95 14.19
C THR A 326 -22.75 44.68 13.14
N ASN A 327 -23.96 45.15 13.44
CA ASN A 327 -25.15 45.24 12.58
C ASN A 327 -26.12 44.05 12.56
N GLN A 328 -26.86 43.94 13.67
CA GLN A 328 -28.28 43.62 13.59
C GLN A 328 -29.03 44.85 13.04
N ASN A 329 -29.56 44.74 11.83
CA ASN A 329 -30.90 45.18 11.39
C ASN A 329 -30.95 45.64 9.92
N GLN A 330 -31.99 45.13 9.24
CA GLN A 330 -32.69 45.69 8.08
C GLN A 330 -31.94 45.73 6.73
N ASN A 331 -32.21 44.74 5.87
CA ASN A 331 -33.14 44.90 4.75
C ASN A 331 -33.24 43.63 3.90
N GLN A 332 -34.47 43.27 3.54
CA GLN A 332 -34.79 42.32 2.50
C GLN A 332 -34.53 42.95 1.12
N ASN A 333 -34.10 42.11 0.18
CA ASN A 333 -33.86 42.30 -1.26
C ASN A 333 -32.43 42.61 -1.71
N GLN A 334 -31.97 41.75 -2.63
CA GLN A 334 -30.76 41.78 -3.45
C GLN A 334 -29.43 41.36 -2.80
N ALA A 335 -29.12 40.07 -2.91
CA ALA A 335 -27.77 39.57 -3.20
C ALA A 335 -27.84 38.05 -3.51
N VAL A 336 -28.06 37.69 -4.78
CA VAL A 336 -27.52 36.44 -5.32
C VAL A 336 -26.06 36.74 -5.64
N THR A 337 -25.20 36.68 -4.62
CA THR A 337 -23.74 36.75 -4.80
C THR A 337 -23.19 35.39 -4.43
N GLY A 338 -22.52 34.78 -5.40
CA GLY A 338 -22.04 33.40 -5.36
C GLY A 338 -21.32 33.09 -4.06
N ASN A 339 -21.70 31.97 -3.45
CA ASN A 339 -20.77 31.21 -2.66
C ASN A 339 -19.58 30.90 -3.59
N GLU A 340 -18.47 31.63 -3.45
CA GLU A 340 -17.16 31.11 -3.83
C GLU A 340 -16.96 29.83 -3.01
N GLN A 341 -17.47 28.71 -3.52
CA GLN A 341 -17.11 27.40 -3.03
C GLN A 341 -15.59 27.33 -3.17
N ARG A 342 -14.89 27.46 -2.03
CA ARG A 342 -13.46 27.17 -1.93
C ARG A 342 -13.23 25.86 -2.66
N LEU A 343 -12.51 25.91 -3.77
CA LEU A 343 -12.16 24.72 -4.53
C LEU A 343 -11.27 23.88 -3.62
N SER A 344 -11.82 22.80 -3.06
CA SER A 344 -11.01 21.84 -2.31
C SER A 344 -10.15 21.07 -3.31
N GLY A 345 -8.86 21.38 -3.34
CA GLY A 345 -7.90 20.62 -4.15
C GLY A 345 -7.83 19.15 -3.76
N ILE A 346 -7.40 18.33 -4.71
CA ILE A 346 -7.20 16.89 -4.52
C ILE A 346 -5.85 16.54 -3.87
N LEU A 347 -4.87 17.43 -3.90
CA LEU A 347 -3.55 17.20 -3.32
C LEU A 347 -3.49 17.60 -1.84
N LYS A 348 -2.66 16.86 -1.10
CA LYS A 348 -2.19 17.19 0.25
C LYS A 348 -0.71 16.84 0.39
N THR A 349 -0.06 17.32 1.45
CA THR A 349 1.35 17.06 1.72
C THR A 349 1.60 16.03 2.81
N GLU A 350 0.74 15.97 3.83
CA GLU A 350 0.85 15.01 4.93
C GLU A 350 0.07 13.73 4.66
N GLY A 351 0.64 12.60 5.12
CA GLY A 351 -0.06 11.33 5.15
C GLY A 351 -1.14 11.28 6.24
N SER A 352 -2.22 10.59 5.93
CA SER A 352 -3.32 10.29 6.84
C SER A 352 -3.37 8.80 7.18
N ILE A 353 -3.05 7.95 6.20
CA ILE A 353 -3.00 6.49 6.35
C ILE A 353 -1.60 6.00 5.98
N TYR A 354 -1.01 5.17 6.83
CA TYR A 354 0.33 4.64 6.64
C TYR A 354 0.31 3.12 6.59
N ARG A 355 0.92 2.55 5.54
CA ARG A 355 1.37 1.16 5.55
C ARG A 355 2.66 1.10 6.35
N ILE A 356 2.58 0.42 7.48
CA ILE A 356 3.72 0.16 8.35
C ILE A 356 4.11 -1.30 8.18
N THR A 357 5.35 -1.56 7.81
CA THR A 357 5.92 -2.91 7.78
C THR A 357 7.00 -3.01 8.83
N GLY A 358 6.69 -3.65 9.96
CA GLY A 358 7.70 -4.00 10.95
C GLY A 358 8.46 -5.25 10.52
N VAL A 359 9.76 -5.25 10.76
CA VAL A 359 10.67 -6.35 10.43
C VAL A 359 11.34 -6.79 11.73
N GLY A 360 11.31 -8.09 11.99
CA GLY A 360 12.01 -8.69 13.13
C GLY A 360 12.90 -9.82 12.64
N SER A 361 14.14 -9.85 13.12
CA SER A 361 15.10 -10.89 12.76
C SER A 361 15.77 -11.51 13.99
N LEU A 362 16.00 -12.82 13.90
CA LEU A 362 16.89 -13.61 14.75
C LEU A 362 18.13 -13.90 13.90
N LEU A 363 19.07 -12.95 13.89
CA LEU A 363 20.14 -12.76 12.90
C LEU A 363 19.64 -12.65 11.43
N PRO A 364 20.28 -11.90 10.50
CA PRO A 364 21.44 -11.01 10.62
C PRO A 364 21.22 -9.59 10.05
N ALA A 365 22.24 -8.72 10.08
CA ALA A 365 22.27 -7.39 9.45
C ALA A 365 23.33 -7.28 8.29
N SER A 366 23.54 -8.40 7.56
CA SER A 366 24.38 -8.67 6.34
C SER A 366 25.85 -9.10 6.52
N ASP A 367 26.49 -9.93 5.67
CA ASP A 367 26.07 -10.92 4.65
C ASP A 367 27.17 -12.00 4.50
N ASN A 368 26.94 -13.20 5.05
CA ASN A 368 27.52 -14.47 4.56
C ASN A 368 26.98 -15.71 5.31
N GLU A 369 26.10 -15.54 6.30
CA GLU A 369 25.56 -16.66 7.06
C GLU A 369 24.12 -16.97 6.66
N THR A 370 23.98 -18.06 5.91
CA THR A 370 22.72 -18.75 5.65
C THR A 370 22.24 -19.37 6.97
N GLY A 371 21.26 -18.74 7.62
CA GLY A 371 20.73 -19.29 8.88
C GLY A 371 19.79 -18.40 9.71
N GLY A 372 19.53 -17.15 9.31
CA GLY A 372 18.69 -16.23 10.07
C GLY A 372 17.18 -16.39 9.85
N VAL A 373 16.37 -16.20 10.89
CA VAL A 373 14.90 -16.18 10.79
C VAL A 373 14.41 -14.73 10.73
N VAL A 374 13.82 -14.34 9.60
CA VAL A 374 13.24 -13.00 9.40
C VAL A 374 11.73 -13.11 9.22
N ARG A 375 10.99 -12.26 9.94
CA ARG A 375 9.54 -12.10 9.77
C ARG A 375 9.20 -10.64 9.52
N ARG A 376 8.10 -10.44 8.78
CA ARG A 376 7.54 -9.12 8.49
C ARG A 376 6.08 -9.12 8.90
N VAL A 377 5.65 -8.04 9.52
CA VAL A 377 4.25 -7.78 9.84
C VAL A 377 3.90 -6.44 9.23
N THR A 378 2.87 -6.42 8.38
CA THR A 378 2.38 -5.20 7.75
C THR A 378 1.01 -4.86 8.30
N VAL A 379 0.82 -3.60 8.68
CA VAL A 379 -0.45 -3.06 9.15
C VAL A 379 -0.76 -1.75 8.43
N LEU A 380 -2.04 -1.36 8.43
CA LEU A 380 -2.47 0.00 8.07
C LEU A 380 -2.78 0.80 9.33
N TYR A 381 -2.14 1.95 9.47
CA TYR A 381 -2.31 2.84 10.60
C TYR A 381 -2.99 4.14 10.19
N ASP A 382 -4.08 4.48 10.86
CA ASP A 382 -4.80 5.75 10.72
C ASP A 382 -4.25 6.78 11.71
N LYS A 383 -3.60 7.82 11.17
CA LYS A 383 -2.97 8.90 11.95
C LYS A 383 -4.01 9.71 12.73
N ALA A 384 -5.20 9.93 12.17
CA ALA A 384 -6.24 10.75 12.77
C ALA A 384 -6.91 10.01 13.94
N ARG A 385 -7.30 8.74 13.73
CA ARG A 385 -7.91 7.90 14.78
C ARG A 385 -6.89 7.29 15.75
N ARG A 386 -5.60 7.37 15.43
CA ARG A 386 -4.49 6.79 16.19
C ARG A 386 -4.63 5.29 16.41
N SER A 387 -5.17 4.58 15.42
CA SER A 387 -5.48 3.16 15.50
C SER A 387 -4.99 2.39 14.28
N ILE A 388 -4.69 1.11 14.49
CA ILE A 388 -4.50 0.16 13.39
C ILE A 388 -5.87 -0.21 12.83
N VAL A 389 -5.99 -0.26 11.51
CA VAL A 389 -7.26 -0.50 10.79
C VAL A 389 -7.25 -1.85 10.09
N PHE A 390 -6.08 -2.35 9.69
CA PHE A 390 -5.91 -3.64 9.04
C PHE A 390 -4.56 -4.27 9.41
#